data_AF-A0A6A4HEX9-F1
#
_entry.id   AF-A0A6A4HEX9-F1
#
_cell.length_a   1.000
_cell.length_b   1.000
_cell.length_c   1.000
_cell.angle_alpha   90.00
_cell.angle_beta   90.00
_cell.angle_gamma   90.00
#
_symmetry.space_group_name_H-M   'P 1'
#
loop_
_entity.id
_entity.type
_entity.pdbx_description
1 polymer ?
#
loop_
_entity_poly.entity_id
_entity_poly.type
_entity_poly.pdbx_seq_one_letter_code
_entity_poly.pdbx_strand_id
1 'polypeptide(L)' 'DSAVYARQLMTEKRGYPLWRPQDHDPRLPDIYKQNGVHIGDVGILNEFGGFDYLFNACHPADHPLNE' A
#
# COMPACT_ATOMS: atom_id res chain seq x y z
N ASP A 1 9.66 14.81 2.06
CA ASP A 1 8.24 15.06 1.81
C ASP A 1 7.81 14.23 0.61
N SER A 2 6.80 13.37 0.78
CA SER A 2 6.26 12.51 -0.28
C SER A 2 5.57 13.32 -1.39
N ALA A 3 5.10 14.55 -1.09
CA ALA A 3 4.38 15.41 -2.03
C ALA A 3 5.22 15.84 -3.24
N VAL A 4 6.52 16.10 -3.05
CA VAL A 4 7.43 16.50 -4.15
C VAL A 4 7.54 15.38 -5.19
N TYR A 5 7.74 14.14 -4.74
CA TYR A 5 7.84 12.98 -5.62
C TYR A 5 6.50 12.62 -6.24
N ALA A 6 5.41 12.70 -5.47
CA ALA A 6 4.06 12.47 -5.98
C ALA A 6 3.74 13.38 -7.17
N ARG A 7 4.03 14.67 -7.07
CA ARG A 7 3.80 15.63 -8.16
C ARG A 7 4.54 15.26 -9.45
N GLN A 8 5.80 14.83 -9.33
CA GLN A 8 6.59 14.40 -10.48
C GLN A 8 6.05 13.11 -11.10
N LEU A 9 5.78 12.09 -10.28
CA LEU A 9 5.30 10.78 -10.75
C LEU A 9 3.88 10.82 -11.33
N MET A 10 2.99 11.66 -10.78
CA MET A 10 1.65 11.84 -11.33
C MET A 10 1.67 12.43 -12.74
N THR A 11 2.60 13.35 -13.02
CA THR A 11 2.75 13.95 -14.36
C THR A 11 3.15 12.90 -15.39
N GLU A 12 3.97 11.93 -14.97
CA GLU A 12 4.40 10.77 -15.76
C GLU A 12 3.38 9.61 -15.77
N LYS A 13 2.22 9.76 -15.12
CA LYS A 13 1.22 8.69 -14.90
C LYS A 13 1.80 7.44 -14.21
N ARG A 14 2.80 7.63 -13.35
CA ARG A 14 3.47 6.57 -12.58
C ARG A 14 2.86 6.33 -11.20
N GLY A 15 1.83 7.09 -10.84
CA GLY A 15 1.11 6.95 -9.57
C GLY A 15 1.78 7.67 -8.40
N TYR A 16 1.50 7.20 -7.18
CA TYR A 16 2.03 7.77 -5.94
C TYR A 16 3.20 6.92 -5.42
N PRO A 17 4.32 7.53 -5.00
CA PRO A 17 5.45 6.78 -4.45
C PRO A 17 5.11 6.24 -3.06
N LEU A 18 5.28 4.93 -2.87
CA LEU A 18 5.18 4.31 -1.55
C LEU A 18 6.55 4.23 -0.89
N TRP A 19 6.63 4.67 0.36
CA TRP A 19 7.82 4.53 1.19
C TRP A 19 7.77 3.19 1.92
N ARG A 20 8.73 2.29 1.62
CA ARG A 20 8.78 0.92 2.15
C ARG A 20 7.45 0.17 1.91
N PRO A 21 7.09 -0.13 0.64
CA PRO A 21 5.86 -0.85 0.29
C PRO A 21 5.81 -2.29 0.86
N GLN A 22 6.91 -2.77 1.40
CA GLN A 22 7.04 -4.04 2.08
C GLN A 22 7.55 -3.72 3.48
N ASP A 23 6.63 -3.36 4.37
CA ASP A 23 6.97 -3.07 5.75
C ASP A 23 7.01 -4.35 6.58
N HIS A 24 7.86 -4.36 7.60
CA HIS A 24 8.01 -5.49 8.53
C HIS A 24 7.11 -5.33 9.75
N ASP A 25 5.94 -4.69 9.58
CA ASP A 25 4.97 -4.60 10.67
C ASP A 25 4.56 -6.03 11.07
N PRO A 26 4.80 -6.44 12.33
CA PRO A 26 4.46 -7.78 12.79
C PRO A 26 2.96 -8.10 12.67
N ARG A 27 2.10 -7.07 12.61
CA ARG A 27 0.64 -7.18 12.49
C ARG A 27 0.19 -7.51 11.06
N LEU A 28 1.03 -7.34 10.05
CA LEU A 28 0.66 -7.66 8.67
C LEU A 28 0.57 -9.18 8.46
N PRO A 29 -0.39 -9.66 7.64
CA PRO A 29 -0.38 -11.04 7.16
C PRO A 29 0.93 -11.39 6.46
N ASP A 30 1.35 -12.65 6.54
CA ASP A 30 2.66 -13.09 6.03
C ASP A 30 2.86 -12.81 4.54
N ILE A 31 1.78 -12.84 3.75
CA ILE A 31 1.83 -12.50 2.32
C ILE A 31 2.30 -11.06 2.08
N TYR A 32 1.89 -10.10 2.91
CA TYR A 32 2.34 -8.70 2.80
C TYR A 32 3.77 -8.52 3.30
N LYS A 33 4.22 -9.31 4.28
CA LYS A 33 5.62 -9.31 4.70
C LYS A 33 6.57 -9.85 3.62
N GLN A 34 6.11 -10.83 2.84
CA GLN A 34 6.91 -11.50 1.81
C GLN A 34 6.88 -10.80 0.45
N ASN A 35 5.75 -10.21 0.07
CA ASN A 35 5.52 -9.66 -1.28
C ASN A 35 5.24 -8.15 -1.29
N GLY A 36 4.98 -7.54 -0.13
CA GLY A 36 4.58 -6.14 -0.03
C GLY A 36 3.12 -5.94 -0.47
N VAL A 37 2.80 -4.70 -0.86
CA VAL A 37 1.47 -4.34 -1.37
C VAL A 37 1.15 -4.98 -2.73
N HIS A 38 -0.14 -5.22 -2.98
CA HIS A 38 -0.70 -5.83 -4.17
C HIS A 38 -1.68 -4.88 -4.88
N ILE A 39 -1.96 -5.17 -6.15
CA ILE A 39 -3.02 -4.47 -6.88
C ILE A 39 -4.36 -4.76 -6.20
N GLY A 40 -5.15 -3.70 -5.99
CA GLY A 40 -6.43 -3.78 -5.31
C GLY A 40 -6.37 -3.42 -3.83
N ASP A 41 -5.18 -3.28 -3.25
CA ASP A 41 -5.04 -2.88 -1.85
C ASP A 41 -5.59 -1.48 -1.61
N VAL A 42 -6.41 -1.38 -0.58
CA VAL A 42 -6.94 -0.15 -0.03
C VAL A 42 -6.26 0.07 1.31
N GLY A 43 -5.72 1.27 1.50
CA GLY A 43 -4.95 1.60 2.69
C GLY A 43 -4.82 3.11 2.90
N ILE A 44 -4.19 3.49 3.99
CA ILE A 44 -3.96 4.88 4.39
C ILE A 44 -2.51 5.25 4.09
N LEU A 45 -2.30 6.36 3.38
CA LEU A 45 -0.99 6.96 3.19
C LEU A 45 -0.71 7.98 4.29
N ASN A 46 0.38 7.81 5.01
CA ASN A 46 0.85 8.83 5.95
C ASN A 46 1.66 9.93 5.24
N GLU A 47 1.98 11.01 5.95
CA GLU A 47 2.68 12.18 5.40
C GLU A 47 4.08 11.84 4.82
N PHE A 48 4.71 10.76 5.30
CA PHE A 48 6.00 10.28 4.83
C PHE A 48 5.90 9.32 3.63
N GLY A 49 4.68 8.98 3.19
CA GLY A 49 4.42 8.02 2.11
C GLY A 49 4.39 6.55 2.55
N GLY A 50 4.39 6.28 3.86
CA GLY A 50 4.13 4.93 4.39
C GLY A 50 2.69 4.52 4.14
N PHE A 51 2.45 3.23 3.90
CA PHE A 51 1.16 2.68 3.53
C PHE A 51 0.67 1.66 4.57
N ASP A 52 -0.43 1.98 5.23
CA ASP A 52 -1.10 1.10 6.18
C ASP A 52 -2.26 0.37 5.48
N TYR A 53 -2.14 -0.95 5.33
CA TYR A 53 -3.14 -1.80 4.67
C TYR A 53 -4.45 -1.89 5.46
N LEU A 54 -5.58 -1.93 4.75
CA LEU A 54 -6.92 -2.18 5.32
C LEU A 54 -7.56 -3.46 4.75
N PHE A 55 -7.78 -3.49 3.43
CA PHE A 55 -8.36 -4.64 2.72
C PHE A 55 -8.00 -4.58 1.23
N ASN A 56 -8.23 -5.66 0.48
CA ASN A 56 -8.05 -5.70 -0.96
C ASN A 56 -9.39 -5.75 -1.69
N ALA A 57 -9.67 -4.75 -2.51
CA ALA A 57 -10.93 -4.60 -3.25
C ALA A 57 -11.11 -5.62 -4.40
N CYS A 58 -10.05 -6.31 -4.82
CA CYS A 58 -10.13 -7.37 -5.81
C CYS A 58 -10.47 -8.73 -5.18
N HIS A 59 -10.42 -8.85 -3.85
CA HIS A 59 -10.84 -10.04 -3.13
C HIS A 59 -12.31 -9.97 -2.71
N PRO A 60 -12.99 -11.13 -2.58
CA PRO A 60 -14.32 -11.22 -1.95
C PRO A 60 -14.34 -10.63 -0.54
N ALA A 61 -15.55 -10.26 -0.06
CA ALA A 61 -15.72 -9.68 1.27
C ALA A 61 -15.42 -10.68 2.41
N ASP A 62 -15.50 -11.98 2.14
CA ASP A 62 -15.21 -13.08 3.07
C ASP A 62 -13.77 -13.61 2.92
N HIS A 63 -12.92 -12.92 2.15
CA HIS A 63 -11.53 -13.33 1.98
C HIS A 63 -10.76 -13.16 3.30
N PRO A 64 -9.88 -14.10 3.70
CA PRO A 64 -9.10 -14.00 4.95
C PRO A 64 -8.14 -12.80 5.06
N LEU A 65 -8.01 -12.00 4.00
CA LEU A 65 -7.22 -10.76 4.02
C LEU A 65 -8.10 -9.51 4.11
N ASN A 66 -9.41 -9.67 4.02
CA ASN A 66 -10.43 -8.64 4.12
C ASN A 66 -11.24 -8.90 5.42
N GLU A 67 -10.53 -8.97 6.54
CA GLU A 67 -11.15 -9.16 7.87
C GLU A 67 -11.59 -7.84 8.52
#